data_AF-A0A7V9RL18-F1
#
_entry.id   AF-A0A7V9RL18-F1
#
_cell.length_a   1.000
_cell.length_b   1.000
_cell.length_c   1.000
_cell.angle_alpha   90.00
_cell.angle_beta   90.00
_cell.angle_gamma   90.00
#
_symmetry.space_group_name_H-M   'P 1'
#
loop_
_entity.id
_entity.type
_entity.pdbx_description
1 polymer ?
#
loop_
_entity_poly.entity_id
_entity_poly.type
_entity_poly.pdbx_seq_one_letter_code
_entity_poly.pdbx_strand_id
1 'polypeptide(L)'
;MQDAGNRFEDAAQRVLPQPEVVPQRLHSAMRYAVLDGGKRVRPLLVYAAGEVTHADGDALDRAALAVEFVHAYSLVHDDMPCMDDDVLR
;
A
#
# COMPACT_ATOMS: atom_id res chain seq x y z
N MET A 1 -4.60 11.47 -12.34
CA MET A 1 -3.60 10.43 -12.01
C MET A 1 -2.79 10.77 -10.77
N GLN A 2 -2.20 11.97 -10.65
CA GLN A 2 -1.53 12.43 -9.41
C GLN A 2 -2.46 12.46 -8.19
N ASP A 3 -3.71 12.91 -8.36
CA ASP A 3 -4.68 12.99 -7.25
C ASP A 3 -5.05 11.63 -6.64
N ALA A 4 -5.16 10.58 -7.46
CA ALA A 4 -5.49 9.23 -7.00
C ALA A 4 -4.31 8.55 -6.29
N GLY A 5 -3.08 8.85 -6.69
CA GLY A 5 -1.87 8.41 -5.98
C GLY A 5 -1.81 9.05 -4.58
N ASN A 6 -1.97 10.36 -4.49
CA ASN A 6 -1.99 11.08 -3.21
C ASN A 6 -3.11 10.58 -2.29
N ARG A 7 -4.30 10.31 -2.85
CA ARG A 7 -5.42 9.73 -2.10
C ARG A 7 -5.09 8.39 -1.46
N PHE A 8 -4.39 7.50 -2.19
CA PHE A 8 -3.92 6.25 -1.61
C PHE A 8 -2.94 6.47 -0.45
N GLU A 9 -1.95 7.35 -0.63
CA GLU A 9 -0.95 7.63 0.41
C GLU A 9 -1.62 8.16 1.69
N ASP A 10 -2.56 9.10 1.55
CA ASP A 10 -3.33 9.63 2.68
C ASP A 10 -4.13 8.53 3.39
N ALA A 11 -4.80 7.67 2.62
CA ALA A 11 -5.55 6.54 3.18
C ALA A 11 -4.62 5.56 3.91
N ALA A 12 -3.47 5.22 3.32
CA ALA A 12 -2.50 4.29 3.89
C ALA A 12 -1.87 4.85 5.18
N GLN A 13 -1.50 6.12 5.20
CA GLN A 13 -0.96 6.80 6.38
C GLN A 13 -1.94 6.78 7.55
N ARG A 14 -3.25 6.91 7.28
CA ARG A 14 -4.31 6.88 8.31
C ARG A 14 -4.51 5.49 8.90
N VAL A 15 -4.45 4.43 8.10
CA VAL A 15 -4.81 3.07 8.55
C VAL A 15 -3.62 2.27 9.09
N LEU A 16 -2.40 2.56 8.63
CA LEU A 16 -1.21 1.88 9.14
C LEU A 16 -0.93 2.32 10.58
N PRO A 17 -0.59 1.37 11.48
CA PRO A 17 -0.19 1.72 12.84
C PRO A 17 0.92 2.76 12.86
N GLN A 18 0.88 3.65 13.85
CA GLN A 18 1.94 4.64 14.03
C GLN A 18 3.22 3.95 14.50
N PRO A 19 4.41 4.37 14.02
CA PRO A 19 5.66 3.69 14.32
C PRO A 19 6.05 3.78 15.81
N GLU A 20 5.48 4.73 16.56
CA GLU A 20 5.70 4.89 18.00
C GLU A 20 4.90 3.88 18.85
N VAL A 21 3.87 3.24 18.29
CA VAL A 21 3.02 2.27 18.98
C VAL A 21 3.71 0.91 19.03
N VAL A 22 3.67 0.24 20.19
CA VAL A 22 4.21 -1.11 20.37
C VAL A 22 3.42 -2.13 19.53
N PRO A 23 4.06 -3.05 18.78
CA PRO A 23 5.51 -3.23 18.60
C PRO A 23 6.10 -2.31 17.51
N GLN A 24 6.95 -1.37 17.92
CA GLN A 24 7.46 -0.29 17.07
C GLN A 24 8.19 -0.81 15.82
N ARG A 25 9.06 -1.81 15.98
CA ARG A 25 9.86 -2.35 14.87
C ARG A 25 8.99 -2.94 13.76
N LEU A 26 7.91 -3.63 14.12
CA LEU A 26 6.98 -4.20 13.16
C LEU A 26 6.23 -3.09 12.42
N HIS A 27 5.70 -2.12 13.15
CA HIS A 27 4.96 -1.01 12.54
C HIS A 27 5.82 -0.16 11.60
N SER A 28 7.06 0.15 12.01
CA SER A 28 8.02 0.82 11.13
C SER A 28 8.32 0.01 9.87
N ALA A 29 8.47 -1.31 9.97
CA ALA A 29 8.70 -2.18 8.81
C ALA A 29 7.48 -2.24 7.87
N MET A 30 6.25 -2.30 8.41
CA MET A 30 5.02 -2.25 7.61
C MET A 30 4.91 -0.92 6.87
N ARG A 31 5.17 0.20 7.55
CA ARG A 31 5.14 1.54 6.95
C ARG A 31 6.20 1.69 5.88
N TYR A 32 7.42 1.20 6.13
CA TYR A 32 8.50 1.18 5.14
C TYR A 32 8.08 0.41 3.87
N ALA A 33 7.58 -0.82 4.03
CA ALA A 33 7.20 -1.67 2.90
C ALA A 33 6.06 -1.09 2.04
N VAL A 34 5.19 -0.27 2.63
CA VAL A 34 4.02 0.28 1.95
C VAL A 34 4.24 1.72 1.47
N LEU A 35 4.78 2.60 2.30
CA LEU A 35 4.78 4.06 2.09
C LEU A 35 6.03 4.60 1.38
N ASP A 36 7.05 3.79 1.10
CA ASP A 36 8.32 4.23 0.46
C ASP A 36 8.17 4.51 -1.05
N GLY A 37 7.01 5.04 -1.44
CA GLY A 37 6.65 5.34 -2.83
C GLY A 37 6.29 4.10 -3.65
N GLY A 38 6.33 4.26 -4.97
CA GLY A 38 5.92 3.25 -5.94
C GLY A 38 4.92 3.80 -6.95
N LYS A 39 4.71 3.05 -8.04
CA LYS A 39 3.82 3.49 -9.13
C LYS A 39 2.34 3.42 -8.78
N ARG A 40 1.98 2.74 -7.69
CA ARG A 40 0.59 2.54 -7.21
C ARG A 40 -0.37 2.04 -8.28
N VAL A 41 0.11 1.18 -9.19
CA VAL A 41 -0.68 0.72 -10.34
C VAL A 41 -1.97 0.04 -9.89
N ARG A 42 -1.93 -0.78 -8.84
CA ARG A 42 -3.10 -1.51 -8.33
C ARG A 42 -4.15 -0.57 -7.70
N PRO A 43 -3.80 0.34 -6.77
CA PRO A 43 -4.70 1.41 -6.32
C PRO A 43 -5.30 2.23 -7.46
N LEU A 44 -4.49 2.65 -8.44
CA LEU A 44 -4.96 3.45 -9.57
C LEU A 44 -6.01 2.71 -10.40
N LEU A 45 -5.86 1.40 -10.59
CA LEU A 45 -6.87 0.57 -11.28
C LEU A 45 -8.19 0.49 -10.48
N VAL A 46 -8.11 0.38 -9.15
CA VAL A 46 -9.30 0.39 -8.29
C VAL A 46 -10.04 1.72 -8.41
N TYR A 47 -9.34 2.85 -8.28
CA TYR A 47 -9.97 4.17 -8.39
C TYR A 47 -10.54 4.42 -9.78
N ALA A 48 -9.83 4.04 -10.85
CA ALA A 48 -10.32 4.16 -12.22
C ALA A 48 -11.61 3.34 -12.44
N ALA A 49 -11.70 2.12 -11.90
CA ALA A 49 -12.94 1.33 -11.94
C ALA A 49 -14.08 2.01 -11.16
N GLY A 50 -13.74 2.63 -10.03
CA GLY A 50 -14.66 3.44 -9.23
C GLY A 50 -15.22 4.66 -9.97
N GLU A 51 -14.39 5.37 -10.73
CA GLU A 51 -14.81 6.51 -11.54
C GLU A 51 -15.85 6.12 -12.59
N VAL A 52 -15.66 4.97 -13.25
CA VAL A 52 -16.59 4.44 -14.27
C VAL A 52 -17.91 3.98 -13.65
N THR A 53 -17.88 3.46 -12.43
CA THR A 53 -19.05 2.88 -11.75
C THR A 53 -19.75 3.85 -10.81
N HIS A 54 -19.20 5.04 -10.61
CA HIS A 54 -19.60 6.00 -9.57
C HIS A 54 -19.65 5.36 -8.18
N ALA A 55 -18.68 4.48 -7.88
CA ALA A 55 -18.60 3.81 -6.60
C ALA A 55 -18.23 4.78 -5.47
N ASP A 56 -18.62 4.41 -4.25
CA ASP A 56 -18.32 5.17 -3.04
C ASP A 56 -16.81 5.27 -2.79
N GLY A 57 -16.36 6.47 -2.40
CA GLY A 57 -14.96 6.76 -2.20
C GLY A 57 -14.31 5.95 -1.07
N ASP A 58 -15.01 5.77 0.05
CA ASP A 58 -14.44 5.03 1.20
C ASP A 58 -14.36 3.53 0.90
N ALA A 59 -15.32 3.00 0.14
CA ALA A 59 -15.26 1.63 -0.37
C ALA A 59 -14.06 1.43 -1.31
N LEU A 60 -13.79 2.40 -2.19
CA LEU A 60 -12.63 2.37 -3.08
C LEU A 60 -11.30 2.48 -2.30
N ASP A 61 -11.21 3.33 -1.28
CA ASP A 61 -10.02 3.44 -0.44
C ASP A 61 -9.70 2.09 0.21
N ARG A 62 -10.71 1.41 0.77
CA ARG A 62 -10.54 0.08 1.37
C ARG A 62 -10.08 -0.96 0.36
N ALA A 63 -10.66 -0.97 -0.84
CA ALA A 63 -10.27 -1.88 -1.90
C ALA A 63 -8.84 -1.61 -2.40
N ALA A 64 -8.48 -0.35 -2.59
CA ALA A 64 -7.16 0.09 -3.01
C ALA A 64 -6.08 -0.27 -1.97
N LEU A 65 -6.36 -0.04 -0.69
CA LEU A 65 -5.52 -0.46 0.44
C LEU A 65 -5.33 -1.98 0.45
N ALA A 66 -6.41 -2.75 0.32
CA ALA A 66 -6.33 -4.20 0.35
C ALA A 66 -5.41 -4.76 -0.76
N VAL A 67 -5.57 -4.31 -2.01
CA VAL A 67 -4.77 -4.84 -3.13
C VAL A 67 -3.31 -4.42 -3.04
N GLU A 68 -3.01 -3.21 -2.54
CA GLU A 68 -1.62 -2.76 -2.40
C GLU A 68 -0.95 -3.38 -1.16
N PHE A 69 -1.69 -3.65 -0.08
CA PHE A 69 -1.13 -4.37 1.07
C PHE A 69 -0.76 -5.79 0.73
N VAL A 70 -1.60 -6.49 -0.06
CA VAL A 70 -1.26 -7.82 -0.58
C VAL A 70 -0.03 -7.75 -1.48
N HIS A 71 0.06 -6.72 -2.33
CA HIS A 71 1.24 -6.53 -3.18
C HIS A 71 2.51 -6.25 -2.37
N ALA A 72 2.46 -5.34 -1.39
CA ALA A 72 3.61 -4.99 -0.56
C ALA A 72 4.08 -6.20 0.25
N TYR A 73 3.15 -6.98 0.82
CA TYR A 73 3.47 -8.23 1.51
C TYR A 73 4.19 -9.22 0.60
N SER A 74 3.69 -9.42 -0.64
CA SER A 74 4.31 -10.40 -1.55
C SER A 74 5.75 -10.02 -1.84
N LEU A 75 6.02 -8.75 -2.14
CA LEU A 75 7.39 -8.29 -2.40
C LEU A 75 8.31 -8.40 -1.18
N VAL A 76 7.83 -8.13 0.03
CA VAL A 76 8.64 -8.33 1.25
C VAL A 76 9.06 -9.80 1.40
N HIS A 77 8.20 -10.74 1.00
CA HIS A 77 8.51 -12.15 1.05
C HIS A 77 9.39 -12.60 -0.12
N ASP A 78 9.14 -12.07 -1.33
CA ASP A 78 9.94 -12.35 -2.52
C ASP A 78 11.40 -11.93 -2.32
N ASP A 79 11.66 -10.79 -1.67
CA ASP A 79 13.02 -10.31 -1.37
C ASP A 79 13.78 -11.15 -0.31
N MET A 80 13.16 -12.13 0.36
CA MET A 80 13.82 -12.88 1.43
C MET A 80 14.95 -13.78 0.89
N PRO A 81 15.99 -14.12 1.68
CA PRO A 81 17.10 -14.98 1.25
C PRO A 81 16.71 -16.39 0.77
N CYS A 82 15.52 -16.86 1.15
CA CYS A 82 14.98 -18.14 0.72
C CYS A 82 14.13 -18.07 -0.56
N MET A 83 13.94 -16.85 -1.09
CA MET A 83 13.21 -16.55 -2.31
C MET A 83 14.20 -15.94 -3.32
N ASP A 84 14.16 -14.63 -3.57
CA ASP A 84 15.01 -13.98 -4.57
C ASP A 84 16.36 -13.48 -4.01
N ASP A 85 16.52 -13.39 -2.68
CA ASP A 85 17.73 -12.89 -1.99
C ASP A 85 18.14 -11.47 -2.45
N ASP A 86 17.14 -10.62 -2.69
CA ASP A 86 17.33 -9.24 -3.15
C ASP A 86 17.63 -8.28 -1.99
N VAL A 87 18.73 -7.52 -2.14
CA VAL A 87 19.19 -6.54 -1.13
C VAL A 87 18.75 -5.10 -1.43
N LEU A 88 18.24 -4.84 -2.63
CA LEU A 88 17.78 -3.52 -3.10
C LEU A 88 16.54 -3.68 -3.98
N ARG A 89 15.64 -2.68 -3.91
CA ARG A 89 14.39 -2.64 -4.68
C ARG A 89 14.08 -1.22 -5.18
#